data_AF-A0ABD5DHI0-F1
#
_entry.id   AF-A0ABD5DHI0-F1
#
_cell.length_a   1.000
_cell.length_b   1.000
_cell.length_c   1.000
_cell.angle_alpha   90.00
_cell.angle_beta   90.00
_cell.angle_gamma   90.00
#
_symmetry.space_group_name_H-M   'P 1'
#
loop_
_entity.id
_entity.type
_entity.pdbx_description
1 polymer ?
#
loop_
_entity_poly.entity_id
_entity_poly.type
_entity_poly.pdbx_seq_one_letter_code
_entity_poly.pdbx_strand_id
1 'polypeptide(L)' 'YMEVSNATRDGLKETALAVARTMADMRQVMRGLEAPPQQPIIQPLAQAITRRNDLLYAIVTDMQGIRYSHPDSSIIGK' A
#
# COMPACT_ATOMS: atom_id res chain seq x y z
N TYR A 1 23.10 22.93 7.08
CA TYR A 1 22.12 22.60 6.04
C TYR A 1 21.66 21.13 6.04
N MET A 2 22.09 20.27 6.98
CA MET A 2 21.68 18.85 7.03
C MET A 2 20.39 18.58 7.84
N GLU A 3 20.02 19.43 8.81
CA GLU A 3 18.88 19.17 9.70
C GLU A 3 17.52 19.23 8.99
N VAL A 4 17.30 20.18 8.08
CA VAL A 4 16.03 20.32 7.34
C VAL A 4 15.76 19.09 6.46
N SER A 5 16.80 18.48 5.92
CA SER A 5 16.69 17.27 5.07
C SER A 5 16.25 16.05 5.87
N ASN A 6 16.79 15.85 7.07
CA ASN A 6 16.42 14.73 7.94
C ASN A 6 14.99 14.88 8.47
N ALA A 7 14.63 16.07 8.97
CA ALA A 7 13.28 16.34 9.46
C ALA A 7 12.20 16.11 8.38
N THR A 8 12.49 16.48 7.13
CA THR A 8 11.58 16.26 5.99
C THR A 8 11.47 14.77 5.63
N ARG A 9 12.58 14.03 5.66
CA ARG A 9 12.60 12.58 5.39
C ARG A 9 11.86 11.80 6.48
N ASP A 10 12.07 12.15 7.73
CA ASP A 10 11.47 11.46 8.88
C ASP A 10 9.95 11.68 8.90
N GLY A 11 9.48 12.91 8.65
CA GLY A 11 8.04 13.17 8.50
C GLY A 11 7.38 12.39 7.35
N LEU A 12 8.08 12.25 6.22
CA LEU A 12 7.59 11.43 5.10
C LEU A 12 7.51 9.94 5.48
N LYS A 13 8.52 9.43 6.19
CA LYS A 13 8.55 8.04 6.67
C LYS A 13 7.42 7.76 7.65
N GLU A 14 7.17 8.67 8.60
CA GLU A 14 6.08 8.54 9.56
C GLU A 14 4.71 8.55 8.87
N THR A 15 4.53 9.44 7.90
CA THR A 15 3.29 9.50 7.10
C THR A 15 3.07 8.20 6.34
N ALA A 16 4.08 7.71 5.63
CA ALA A 16 3.99 6.45 4.89
C ALA A 16 3.68 5.26 5.82
N LEU A 17 4.30 5.22 7.01
CA LEU A 17 4.04 4.18 8.00
C LEU A 17 2.62 4.25 8.59
N ALA A 18 2.13 5.45 8.87
CA ALA A 18 0.77 5.66 9.37
C ALA A 18 -0.28 5.22 8.34
N VAL A 19 -0.07 5.57 7.07
CA VAL A 19 -0.96 5.13 5.97
C VAL A 19 -0.91 3.61 5.80
N ALA A 20 0.28 3.01 5.81
CA ALA A 20 0.45 1.57 5.67
C ALA A 20 -0.25 0.80 6.81
N ARG A 21 -0.07 1.23 8.07
CA ARG A 21 -0.76 0.64 9.23
C ARG A 21 -2.27 0.77 9.12
N THR A 22 -2.76 1.96 8.81
CA THR A 22 -4.19 2.20 8.64
C THR A 22 -4.77 1.31 7.56
N MET A 23 -4.07 1.14 6.44
CA MET A 23 -4.48 0.25 5.35
C MET A 23 -4.51 -1.22 5.81
N ALA A 24 -3.47 -1.69 6.51
CA ALA A 24 -3.38 -3.05 7.01
C ALA A 24 -4.53 -3.40 7.98
N ASP A 25 -5.00 -2.43 8.77
CA ASP A 25 -6.11 -2.62 9.73
C ASP A 25 -7.51 -2.57 9.09
N MET A 26 -7.63 -2.25 7.79
CA MET A 26 -8.93 -2.19 7.11
C MET A 26 -9.51 -3.60 6.90
N ARG A 27 -10.75 -3.82 7.36
CA ARG A 27 -11.51 -5.07 7.08
C ARG A 27 -11.61 -5.42 5.59
N GLN A 28 -11.57 -4.42 4.70
CA GLN A 28 -11.56 -4.65 3.25
C GLN A 28 -10.24 -5.25 2.77
N VAL A 29 -9.10 -4.85 3.36
CA VAL A 29 -7.79 -5.46 3.05
C VAL A 29 -7.73 -6.88 3.59
N MET A 30 -8.14 -7.10 4.83
CA MET A 30 -8.17 -8.45 5.42
C MET A 30 -9.02 -9.42 4.58
N ARG A 31 -10.26 -9.05 4.23
CA ARG A 31 -11.11 -9.86 3.35
C ARG A 31 -10.56 -10.02 1.94
N GLY A 32 -9.88 -9.00 1.43
CA GLY A 32 -9.25 -9.07 0.11
C GLY A 32 -8.08 -10.05 0.06
N LEU A 33 -7.38 -10.26 1.19
CA LEU A 33 -6.27 -11.21 1.32
C LEU A 33 -6.77 -12.66 1.50
N GLU A 34 -8.03 -12.85 1.91
CA GLU A 34 -8.69 -14.17 1.94
C GLU A 34 -9.20 -14.59 0.55
N ALA A 35 -9.33 -13.64 -0.36
CA ALA A 35 -9.76 -13.88 -1.74
C ALA A 35 -8.58 -14.18 -2.67
N PRO A 36 -8.82 -14.71 -3.88
CA PRO A 36 -7.79 -14.80 -4.89
C PRO A 36 -7.24 -13.41 -5.26
N PRO A 37 -5.92 -13.26 -5.50
CA PRO A 37 -5.29 -11.96 -5.80
C PRO A 37 -5.83 -11.29 -7.07
N GLN A 38 -6.46 -12.05 -7.97
CA GLN A 38 -7.13 -11.51 -9.17
C GLN A 38 -8.46 -10.81 -8.87
N GLN A 39 -9.02 -11.00 -7.66
CA GLN A 39 -10.28 -10.36 -7.31
C GLN A 39 -10.05 -8.85 -7.09
N PRO A 40 -10.88 -7.97 -7.68
CA PRO A 40 -10.65 -6.52 -7.66
C PRO A 40 -11.08 -5.89 -6.32
N ILE A 41 -10.59 -6.41 -5.20
CA ILE A 41 -10.83 -5.86 -3.85
C ILE A 41 -9.65 -4.98 -3.44
N ILE A 42 -8.44 -5.55 -3.48
CA ILE A 42 -7.24 -4.88 -2.95
C ILE A 42 -6.68 -3.86 -3.94
N GLN A 43 -6.59 -4.19 -5.22
CA GLN A 43 -6.05 -3.28 -6.24
C GLN A 43 -6.75 -1.90 -6.26
N PRO A 44 -8.09 -1.80 -6.33
CA PRO A 44 -8.75 -0.50 -6.33
C PRO A 44 -8.58 0.27 -5.01
N LEU A 45 -8.50 -0.44 -3.89
CA LEU A 45 -8.28 0.16 -2.58
C LEU A 45 -6.87 0.75 -2.47
N ALA A 46 -5.85 0.01 -2.87
CA ALA A 46 -4.47 0.47 -2.90
C ALA A 46 -4.32 1.71 -3.81
N GLN A 47 -4.96 1.71 -4.97
CA GLN A 47 -4.97 2.88 -5.87
C GLN A 47 -5.69 4.08 -5.23
N ALA A 48 -6.82 3.87 -4.55
CA ALA A 48 -7.55 4.95 -3.88
C ALA A 48 -6.73 5.57 -2.74
N ILE A 49 -6.06 4.74 -1.94
CA ILE A 49 -5.18 5.18 -0.84
C ILE A 49 -3.97 5.93 -1.40
N THR A 50 -3.36 5.41 -2.47
CA THR A 50 -2.23 6.06 -3.15
C THR A 50 -2.59 7.48 -3.59
N ARG A 51 -3.72 7.63 -4.31
CA ARG A 51 -4.19 8.94 -4.80
C ARG A 51 -4.60 9.89 -3.68
N ARG A 52 -5.16 9.38 -2.57
CA ARG A 52 -5.62 10.23 -1.46
C ARG A 52 -4.50 10.75 -0.58
N ASN A 53 -3.34 10.10 -0.59
CA ASN A 53 -2.20 10.44 0.28
C ASN A 53 -0.99 10.90 -0.54
N ASP A 54 -1.18 11.21 -1.83
CA ASP A 54 -0.12 11.62 -2.77
C ASP A 54 1.13 10.72 -2.73
N LEU A 55 0.91 9.40 -2.60
CA LEU A 55 1.98 8.42 -2.57
C LEU A 55 2.41 8.07 -4.00
N LEU A 56 3.69 7.69 -4.16
CA LEU A 56 4.20 7.18 -5.44
C LEU A 56 3.53 5.84 -5.83
N TYR A 57 3.37 4.94 -4.86
CA TYR A 57 2.66 3.67 -5.01
C TYR A 57 2.34 3.04 -3.65
N ALA A 58 1.32 2.20 -3.60
CA ALA A 58 1.03 1.30 -2.49
C ALA A 58 0.86 -0.14 -3.01
N ILE A 59 1.65 -1.05 -2.46
CA ILE A 59 1.64 -2.47 -2.81
C ILE A 59 1.18 -3.26 -1.59
N VAL A 60 0.26 -4.19 -1.81
CA VAL A 60 -0.21 -5.14 -0.81
C VAL A 60 0.21 -6.54 -1.25
N THR A 61 0.88 -7.24 -0.35
CA THR A 61 1.30 -8.62 -0.54
C THR A 61 0.84 -9.49 0.63
N ASP A 62 0.62 -10.77 0.38
CA ASP A 62 0.42 -11.74 1.46
C ASP A 62 1.76 -12.18 2.09
N MET A 63 1.67 -13.08 3.06
CA MET A 63 2.83 -13.63 3.78
C MET A 63 3.66 -14.61 2.93
N GLN A 64 3.15 -15.04 1.77
CA GLN A 64 3.89 -15.84 0.79
C GLN A 64 4.61 -14.97 -0.25
N GLY A 65 4.42 -13.64 -0.19
CA GLY A 65 5.01 -12.67 -1.11
C GLY A 65 4.21 -12.45 -2.39
N ILE A 66 3.00 -13.01 -2.50
CA ILE A 66 2.13 -12.83 -3.67
C ILE A 66 1.55 -11.43 -3.64
N ARG A 67 1.58 -10.74 -4.78
CA ARG A 67 1.06 -9.37 -4.93
C ARG A 67 -0.45 -9.37 -5.18
N TYR A 68 -1.18 -8.61 -4.38
CA TYR A 68 -2.62 -8.35 -4.53
C TYR A 68 -2.90 -6.95 -5.07
N SER A 69 -1.91 -6.06 -4.98
CA SER A 69 -1.91 -4.81 -5.73
C SER A 69 -0.54 -4.50 -6.32
N HIS A 70 -0.56 -3.83 -7.47
CA HIS A 70 0.63 -3.27 -8.08
C HIS A 70 0.23 -2.17 -9.09
N PRO A 71 1.05 -1.11 -9.28
CA PRO A 71 0.79 -0.10 -10.33
C PRO A 71 0.67 -0.74 -11.73
N ASP A 72 1.53 -1.71 -12.02
CA ASP A 72 1.38 -2.62 -13.16
C ASP A 72 0.52 -3.82 -12.76
N SER A 73 -0.74 -3.85 -13.19
CA SER A 73 -1.67 -4.92 -12.86
C SER A 73 -1.30 -6.29 -13.47
N SER A 74 -0.38 -6.35 -14.44
CA SER A 74 0.03 -7.60 -15.10
C SER A 74 0.89 -8.52 -14.21
N ILE A 75 1.36 -8.01 -13.07
CA ILE A 75 2.17 -8.78 -12.11
C ILE A 75 1.44 -9.13 -10.81
N ILE A 76 0.14 -8.84 -10.72
CA ILE A 76 -0.72 -9.27 -9.60
C ILE A 76 -0.88 -10.79 -9.67
N GLY A 77 -0.73 -11.46 -8.52
CA GLY A 77 -0.78 -12.92 -8.41
C GLY A 77 0.52 -13.66 -8.75
N LYS A 78 1.63 -12.94 -8.92
CA LYS A 78 2.98 -13.49 -9.11
C LYS A 78 3.85 -13.31 -7.87
#